data_AF-A0A931YI69-F1
#
_entry.id   AF-A0A931YI69-F1
#
_cell.length_a   1.000
_cell.length_b   1.000
_cell.length_c   1.000
_cell.angle_alpha   90.00
_cell.angle_beta   90.00
_cell.angle_gamma   90.00
#
_symmetry.space_group_name_H-M   'P 1'
#
loop_
_entity.id
_entity.type
_entity.pdbx_description
1 polymer ?
#
loop_
_entity_poly.entity_id
_entity_poly.type
_entity_poly.pdbx_seq_one_letter_code
_entity_poly.pdbx_strand_id
1 'polypeptide(L)' 'MERLPGVTRAEVSLEKGEARVEFDDAKTSAEKLARAIDQLGFQARVLSVTPGSR' A
#
# COMPACT_ATOMS: atom_id res chain seq x y z
N MET A 1 7.94 -12.38 6.58
CA MET A 1 7.16 -11.29 5.96
C MET A 1 8.07 -10.08 5.89
N GLU A 2 8.54 -9.73 4.70
CA GLU A 2 9.43 -8.58 4.54
C GLU A 2 8.62 -7.29 4.64
N ARG A 3 9.13 -6.31 5.40
CA ARG A 3 8.52 -4.98 5.49
C ARG A 3 8.93 -4.18 4.26
N LEU A 4 7.96 -3.66 3.52
CA LEU A 4 8.24 -2.79 2.39
C LEU A 4 8.90 -1.49 2.88
N PRO A 5 10.08 -1.11 2.35
CA PRO A 5 10.76 0.13 2.72
C PRO A 5 9.84 1.35 2.48
N GLY A 6 9.74 2.22 3.48
CA GLY A 6 8.89 3.41 3.41
C GLY A 6 7.45 3.20 3.86
N VAL A 7 6.99 1.96 4.11
CA VAL A 7 5.66 1.73 4.72
C VAL A 7 5.73 1.94 6.22
N THR A 8 4.90 2.84 6.74
CA THR A 8 4.82 3.14 8.17
C THR A 8 3.65 2.41 8.83
N ARG A 9 2.53 2.26 8.12
CA ARG A 9 1.32 1.57 8.62
C ARG A 9 0.59 0.88 7.48
N ALA A 10 -0.01 -0.28 7.78
CA ALA A 10 -0.85 -1.00 6.83
C ALA A 10 -2.03 -1.63 7.58
N GLU A 11 -3.23 -1.39 7.09
CA GLU A 11 -4.49 -1.94 7.60
C GLU A 11 -5.23 -2.63 6.46
N VAL A 12 -5.71 -3.84 6.70
CA VAL A 12 -6.45 -4.62 5.71
C VAL A 12 -7.88 -4.81 6.20
N SER A 13 -8.84 -4.42 5.35
CA SER A 13 -10.25 -4.71 5.55
C SER A 13 -10.64 -5.88 4.65
N LEU A 14 -10.73 -7.07 5.24
CA LEU A 14 -11.16 -8.27 4.52
C LEU A 14 -12.63 -8.20 4.09
N GLU A 15 -13.47 -7.53 4.88
CA GLU A 15 -14.89 -7.30 4.54
C GLU A 15 -15.04 -6.50 3.24
N LYS A 16 -14.20 -5.47 3.05
CA LYS A 16 -14.22 -4.62 1.85
C LYS A 16 -13.32 -5.12 0.73
N GLY A 17 -12.38 -6.03 1.02
CA GLY A 17 -11.33 -6.42 0.08
C GLY A 17 -10.34 -5.29 -0.21
N GLU A 18 -10.09 -4.43 0.78
CA GLU A 18 -9.27 -3.22 0.61
C GLU A 18 -8.12 -3.19 1.61
N ALA A 19 -7.01 -2.55 1.22
CA ALA A 19 -5.89 -2.26 2.10
C ALA A 19 -5.62 -0.76 2.12
N ARG A 20 -5.50 -0.19 3.31
CA ARG A 20 -5.06 1.18 3.53
C ARG A 20 -3.60 1.16 3.98
N VAL A 21 -2.75 1.86 3.24
CA VAL A 21 -1.31 1.89 3.50
C VAL A 21 -0.86 3.33 3.68
N GLU A 22 -0.21 3.60 4.80
CA GLU A 22 0.51 4.85 5.05
C GLU A 22 1.98 4.63 4.71
N PHE A 23 2.51 5.51 3.87
CA PHE A 23 3.87 5.38 3.36
C PHE A 23 4.53 6.75 3.15
N ASP A 24 5.86 6.73 3.16
CA ASP A 24 6.72 7.86 2.82
C ASP A 24 6.88 7.93 1.29
N ASP A 25 6.34 8.98 0.68
CA ASP A 25 6.33 9.19 -0.77
C ASP A 25 7.74 9.46 -1.35
N ALA A 26 8.70 9.85 -0.51
CA ALA A 26 10.09 9.98 -0.90
C ALA A 26 10.79 8.61 -1.05
N LYS A 27 10.26 7.55 -0.43
CA LYS A 27 10.85 6.20 -0.44
C LYS A 27 10.10 5.21 -1.31
N THR A 28 8.78 5.33 -1.40
CA THR A 28 7.93 4.42 -2.17
C THR A 28 6.74 5.16 -2.79
N SER A 29 5.97 4.50 -3.64
CA SER A 29 4.75 5.05 -4.23
C SER A 29 3.61 4.05 -4.16
N ALA A 30 2.38 4.53 -4.28
CA ALA A 30 1.19 3.68 -4.28
C ALA A 30 1.27 2.59 -5.38
N GLU A 31 1.81 2.90 -6.57
CA GLU A 31 1.95 1.89 -7.62
C GLU A 31 3.02 0.85 -7.29
N LYS A 32 4.13 1.25 -6.66
CA LYS A 32 5.16 0.29 -6.20
C LYS A 32 4.58 -0.67 -5.16
N LEU A 33 3.74 -0.16 -4.25
CA LEU A 33 3.05 -0.97 -3.25
C LEU A 33 2.09 -1.96 -3.90
N ALA A 34 1.26 -1.52 -4.86
CA ALA A 34 0.37 -2.42 -5.60
C ALA A 34 1.14 -3.51 -6.35
N ARG A 35 2.23 -3.15 -7.05
CA ARG A 35 3.08 -4.12 -7.75
C ARG A 35 3.74 -5.13 -6.81
N ALA A 36 4.16 -4.71 -5.62
CA ALA A 36 4.72 -5.62 -4.64
C ALA A 36 3.68 -6.68 -4.22
N ILE A 37 2.41 -6.29 -4.09
CA ILE A 37 1.31 -7.21 -3.79
C ILE A 37 1.05 -8.16 -4.98
N ASP A 38 1.07 -7.65 -6.22
CA ASP A 38 0.96 -8.46 -7.44
C ASP A 38 2.05 -9.54 -7.52
N GLN A 39 3.30 -9.19 -7.18
CA GLN A 39 4.43 -10.11 -7.17
C GLN A 39 4.30 -11.22 -6.13
N LEU A 40 3.48 -11.02 -5.09
CA LEU A 40 3.15 -12.04 -4.10
C LEU A 40 2.01 -12.98 -4.56
N GLY A 41 1.49 -12.78 -5.77
CA GLY A 41 0.41 -13.58 -6.36
C GLY A 41 -1.00 -13.03 -6.08
N PHE A 42 -1.11 -11.82 -5.53
CA PHE A 42 -2.38 -11.17 -5.24
C PHE A 42 -2.58 -9.96 -6.14
N GLN A 43 -3.61 -9.95 -6.98
CA GLN A 43 -3.89 -8.77 -7.80
C GLN A 43 -4.35 -7.59 -6.94
N ALA A 44 -3.60 -6.49 -6.97
CA ALA A 44 -3.92 -5.27 -6.26
C ALA A 44 -3.86 -4.07 -7.20
N ARG A 45 -4.73 -3.09 -6.95
CA ARG A 45 -4.76 -1.82 -7.67
C ARG A 45 -4.90 -0.66 -6.70
N VAL A 46 -4.31 0.48 -7.06
CA VAL A 46 -4.47 1.71 -6.29
C VAL A 46 -5.90 2.23 -6.47
N LEU A 47 -6.65 2.30 -5.36
CA LEU A 47 -8.01 2.85 -5.38
C LEU A 47 -8.01 4.37 -5.25
N SER A 48 -7.18 4.91 -4.35
CA SER A 48 -7.01 6.34 -4.13
C SER A 48 -5.71 6.61 -3.38
N VAL A 49 -5.12 7.78 -3.62
CA VAL A 49 -3.99 8.30 -2.83
C VAL A 49 -4.41 9.64 -2.24
N THR A 50 -4.41 9.73 -0.92
CA THR A 50 -4.74 10.96 -0.20
C THR A 50 -3.46 11.48 0.45
N PRO A 51 -3.02 12.71 0.12
CA PRO A 51 -1.93 13.35 0.85
C PRO A 51 -2.32 13.48 2.33
N GLY A 52 -1.43 13.09 3.24
CA GLY A 52 -1.65 13.30 4.67
C GLY A 52 -1.87 14.78 4.93
N SER A 53 -3.05 15.15 5.45
CA SER A 53 -3.33 16.51 5.88
C SER A 53 -2.28 16.90 6.94
N ARG A 54 -1.47 17.89 6.59
CA ARG A 54 -0.38 18.42 7.42
C ARG A 54 -0.91 19.02 8.72
#